data_AF-A0A1F7FZF3-F1
#
_entry.id   AF-A0A1F7FZF3-F1
#
_cell.length_a   1.000
_cell.length_b   1.000
_cell.length_c   1.000
_cell.angle_alpha   90.00
_cell.angle_beta   90.00
_cell.angle_gamma   90.00
#
_symmetry.space_group_name_H-M   'P 1'
#
loop_
_entity.id
_entity.type
_entity.pdbx_description
1 polymer ?
#
loop_
_entity_poly.entity_id
_entity_poly.type
_entity_poly.pdbx_seq_one_letter_code
_entity_poly.pdbx_strand_id
1 'polypeptide(L)'
;MKNLILSLILAILLPTLLIADPSEHPDLQPTKQHLEDVLGEFESKILEFRASEALNEDWGKRFPAEVYFMFCDGGRLMSIIDKFESYAKNDSGIRIAAINLSVTAEVRASDRKSLIGASIVFSLIQSKAADKLPKFDAKLLAEIINFAGFEAAVSKGEQIDGIDCWLTNLRRDSDKRTMLTGYSFDISTITNFATGLMKAQQGTEAFINSVSRSTYSGIPVFRFDMSVVPDREKMLPAGFLNILAEIATAAGSTGGALGALRVSPPIYLENKFEIPAEISVEDLIDDEWEKIQSAILAVKADKFSVSMISDDGLQEGGHRMTVKISGEL
;
A
#
# COMPACT_ATOMS: atom_id res chain seq x y z
N MET A 1 -14.09 -2.87 20.93
CA MET A 1 -14.11 -1.46 20.47
C MET A 1 -13.12 -0.56 21.20
N LYS A 2 -13.03 -0.54 22.54
CA LYS A 2 -12.03 0.29 23.26
C LYS A 2 -10.56 -0.06 22.95
N ASN A 3 -10.24 -1.33 22.63
CA ASN A 3 -8.88 -1.76 22.32
C ASN A 3 -8.43 -1.42 20.87
N LEU A 4 -9.36 -1.11 19.97
CA LEU A 4 -9.04 -0.74 18.57
C LEU A 4 -8.61 0.73 18.46
N ILE A 5 -9.23 1.59 19.27
CA ILE A 5 -8.95 3.04 19.29
C ILE A 5 -7.56 3.32 19.89
N LEU A 6 -7.11 2.50 20.85
CA LEU A 6 -5.77 2.64 21.43
C LEU A 6 -4.66 2.28 20.43
N SER A 7 -4.92 1.32 19.53
CA SER A 7 -3.98 0.91 18.48
C SER A 7 -3.86 1.98 17.37
N LEU A 8 -4.97 2.66 17.06
CA LEU A 8 -5.02 3.74 16.06
C LEU A 8 -4.32 5.02 16.55
N ILE A 9 -4.43 5.33 17.85
CA ILE A 9 -3.78 6.51 18.45
C ILE A 9 -2.27 6.30 18.60
N LEU A 10 -1.80 5.08 18.88
CA LEU A 10 -0.35 4.80 18.94
C LEU A 10 0.35 5.00 17.59
N ALA A 11 -0.28 4.63 16.48
CA ALA A 11 0.31 4.71 15.14
C ALA A 11 0.49 6.14 14.60
N ILE A 12 -0.22 7.14 15.17
CA ILE A 12 -0.19 8.54 14.72
C ILE A 12 0.77 9.39 15.58
N LEU A 13 1.03 8.99 16.83
CA LEU A 13 1.83 9.78 17.79
C LEU A 13 3.26 9.27 18.03
N LEU A 14 3.64 8.10 17.50
CA LEU A 14 4.98 7.53 17.68
C LEU A 14 6.17 8.33 17.10
N PRO A 15 6.04 9.25 16.12
CA PRO A 15 7.24 9.95 15.62
C PRO A 15 7.80 11.03 16.56
N THR A 16 7.08 11.46 17.60
CA THR A 16 7.44 12.69 18.35
C THR A 16 7.60 12.56 19.86
N LEU A 17 7.39 11.37 20.44
CA LEU A 17 7.71 11.13 21.86
C LEU A 17 9.04 10.37 21.95
N LEU A 18 10.12 11.14 22.08
CA LEU A 18 11.45 10.81 22.61
C LEU A 18 11.78 9.31 22.61
N ILE A 19 12.40 8.88 21.52
CA ILE A 19 12.80 7.51 21.28
C ILE A 19 14.19 7.30 21.89
N ALA A 20 14.30 6.41 22.87
CA ALA A 20 15.55 6.13 23.59
C ALA A 20 16.46 5.18 22.77
N ASP A 21 17.77 5.28 22.99
CA ASP A 21 18.73 4.28 22.51
C ASP A 21 18.46 2.96 23.26
N PRO A 22 18.17 1.85 22.56
CA PRO A 22 18.00 0.54 23.19
C PRO A 22 19.17 0.10 24.07
N SER A 23 20.37 0.65 23.86
CA SER A 23 21.55 0.45 24.73
C SER A 23 21.29 0.86 26.18
N GLU A 24 20.37 1.79 26.42
CA GLU A 24 19.93 2.25 27.74
C GLU A 24 18.86 1.32 28.37
N HIS A 25 18.41 0.30 27.64
CA HIS A 25 17.41 -0.67 28.07
C HIS A 25 17.98 -2.11 28.02
N PRO A 26 18.58 -2.61 29.13
CA PRO A 26 19.12 -3.97 29.20
C PRO A 26 18.12 -5.07 28.81
N ASP A 27 16.84 -4.84 29.08
CA ASP A 27 15.72 -5.72 28.74
C ASP A 27 15.51 -5.90 27.22
N LEU A 28 15.94 -4.93 26.41
CA LEU A 28 15.84 -4.95 24.95
C LEU A 28 17.06 -5.60 24.27
N GLN A 29 18.18 -5.74 24.96
CA GLN A 29 19.42 -6.27 24.37
C GLN A 29 19.28 -7.71 23.83
N PRO A 30 18.64 -8.65 24.54
CA PRO A 30 18.43 -10.00 23.99
C PRO A 30 17.56 -9.99 22.73
N THR A 31 16.61 -9.06 22.66
CA THR A 31 15.74 -8.88 21.50
C THR A 31 16.53 -8.31 20.33
N LYS A 32 17.34 -7.26 20.55
CA LYS A 32 18.23 -6.69 19.54
C LYS A 32 19.17 -7.75 18.96
N GLN A 33 19.82 -8.54 19.81
CA GLN A 33 20.72 -9.61 19.37
C GLN A 33 19.99 -10.63 18.48
N HIS A 34 18.79 -11.05 18.87
CA HIS A 34 17.98 -11.97 18.06
C HIS A 34 17.67 -11.38 16.68
N LEU A 35 17.28 -10.09 16.61
CA LEU A 35 17.02 -9.42 15.35
C LEU A 35 18.28 -9.31 14.48
N GLU A 36 19.44 -9.02 15.07
CA GLU A 36 20.73 -8.98 14.37
C GLU A 36 21.13 -10.35 13.82
N ASP A 37 20.96 -11.41 14.62
CA ASP A 37 21.24 -12.80 14.22
C ASP A 37 20.37 -13.19 13.01
N VAL A 38 19.06 -12.91 13.09
CA VAL A 38 18.12 -13.17 11.99
C VAL A 38 18.53 -12.39 10.74
N LEU A 39 18.76 -11.08 10.84
CA LEU A 39 19.12 -10.26 9.68
C LEU A 39 20.47 -10.67 9.07
N GLY A 40 21.40 -11.15 9.88
CA GLY A 40 22.68 -11.71 9.43
C GLY A 40 22.52 -12.90 8.48
N GLU A 41 21.50 -13.74 8.67
CA GLU A 41 21.17 -14.84 7.75
C GLU A 41 20.76 -14.33 6.35
N PHE A 42 20.30 -13.08 6.25
CA PHE A 42 19.81 -12.46 5.02
C PHE A 42 20.75 -11.40 4.45
N GLU A 43 22.01 -11.37 4.89
CA GLU A 43 23.01 -10.37 4.48
C GLU A 43 22.56 -8.92 4.77
N SER A 44 21.75 -8.76 5.82
CA SER A 44 21.22 -7.48 6.28
C SER A 44 21.73 -7.18 7.69
N LYS A 45 21.57 -5.92 8.11
CA LYS A 45 21.88 -5.49 9.47
C LYS A 45 20.91 -4.41 9.91
N ILE A 46 20.73 -4.30 11.21
CA ILE A 46 20.02 -3.18 11.82
C ILE A 46 20.80 -1.90 11.51
N LEU A 47 20.11 -0.94 10.91
CA LEU A 47 20.63 0.41 10.70
C LEU A 47 20.14 1.33 11.81
N GLU A 48 18.93 1.09 12.30
CA GLU A 48 18.37 1.81 13.43
C GLU A 48 17.49 0.91 14.27
N PHE A 49 17.61 1.03 15.60
CA PHE A 49 16.69 0.38 16.53
C PHE A 49 16.27 1.40 17.58
N ARG A 50 14.97 1.52 17.72
CA ARG A 50 14.27 2.59 18.44
C ARG A 50 13.28 1.95 19.38
N ALA A 51 13.22 2.40 20.63
CA ALA A 51 12.22 1.91 21.57
C ALA A 51 11.68 3.03 22.45
N SER A 52 10.44 2.86 22.90
CA SER A 52 9.85 3.70 23.93
C SER A 52 10.11 3.11 25.32
N GLU A 53 9.82 3.90 26.36
CA GLU A 53 9.75 3.40 27.72
C GLU A 53 8.75 2.23 27.86
N ALA A 54 8.97 1.41 28.88
CA ALA A 54 8.10 0.29 29.21
C ALA A 54 6.71 0.78 29.60
N LEU A 55 5.69 0.25 28.94
CA LEU A 55 4.30 0.39 29.33
C LEU A 55 3.95 -0.75 30.30
N ASN A 56 3.42 -0.39 31.48
CA ASN A 56 2.93 -1.34 32.45
C ASN A 56 1.48 -1.72 32.09
N GLU A 57 1.26 -2.99 31.83
CA GLU A 57 -0.04 -3.57 31.49
C GLU A 57 -0.44 -4.56 32.60
N ASP A 58 -1.74 -4.87 32.73
CA ASP A 58 -2.24 -5.77 33.78
C ASP A 58 -1.59 -7.17 33.77
N TRP A 59 -1.06 -7.56 32.61
CA TRP A 59 -0.46 -8.86 32.35
C TRP A 59 1.08 -8.84 32.31
N GLY A 60 1.74 -7.68 32.43
CA GLY A 60 3.20 -7.58 32.39
C GLY A 60 3.70 -6.26 31.78
N LYS A 61 4.94 -6.26 31.29
CA LYS A 61 5.54 -5.09 30.62
C LYS A 61 5.48 -5.22 29.10
N ARG A 62 5.27 -4.09 28.42
CA ARG A 62 5.30 -3.97 26.97
C ARG A 62 6.25 -2.85 26.55
N PHE A 63 7.15 -3.13 25.62
CA PHE A 63 8.05 -2.14 25.03
C PHE A 63 7.70 -2.00 23.54
N PRO A 64 6.97 -0.94 23.16
CA PRO A 64 6.88 -0.51 21.76
C PRO A 64 8.27 -0.21 21.20
N ALA A 65 8.55 -0.75 20.02
CA ALA A 65 9.83 -0.58 19.36
C ALA A 65 9.70 -0.57 17.83
N GLU A 66 10.70 -0.02 17.17
CA GLU A 66 10.83 0.05 15.72
C GLU A 66 12.26 -0.33 15.34
N VAL A 67 12.39 -1.23 14.36
CA VAL A 67 13.68 -1.58 13.76
C VAL A 67 13.66 -1.18 12.28
N TYR A 68 14.73 -0.51 11.85
CA TYR A 68 14.98 -0.16 10.46
C TYR A 68 16.21 -0.91 9.94
N PHE A 69 16.05 -1.55 8.79
CA PHE A 69 17.12 -2.25 8.07
C PHE A 69 16.91 -2.16 6.57
N MET A 70 17.97 -2.45 5.81
CA MET A 70 17.90 -2.55 4.35
C MET A 70 18.20 -3.97 3.92
N PHE A 71 17.48 -4.46 2.92
CA PHE A 71 17.70 -5.78 2.35
C PHE A 71 17.45 -5.75 0.83
N CYS A 72 17.85 -6.81 0.17
CA CYS A 72 17.48 -7.08 -1.22
C CYS A 72 16.51 -8.25 -1.24
N ASP A 73 15.70 -8.33 -2.31
CA ASP A 73 14.78 -9.44 -2.58
C ASP A 73 13.59 -9.51 -1.59
N GLY A 74 12.47 -8.89 -2.00
CA GLY A 74 11.22 -8.87 -1.25
C GLY A 74 10.68 -10.26 -0.89
N GLY A 75 11.04 -11.31 -1.64
CA GLY A 75 10.63 -12.69 -1.35
C GLY A 75 11.14 -13.22 -0.01
N ARG A 76 12.25 -12.67 0.50
CA ARG A 76 12.83 -13.04 1.80
C ARG A 76 12.10 -12.46 3.00
N LEU A 77 11.27 -11.43 2.79
CA LEU A 77 10.62 -10.70 3.86
C LEU A 77 9.75 -11.60 4.75
N MET A 78 9.05 -12.59 4.17
CA MET A 78 8.17 -13.47 4.94
C MET A 78 8.96 -14.29 5.96
N SER A 79 10.13 -14.80 5.56
CA SER A 79 11.02 -15.53 6.46
C SER A 79 11.61 -14.65 7.56
N ILE A 80 11.90 -13.37 7.25
CA ILE A 80 12.35 -12.40 8.27
C ILE A 80 11.24 -12.17 9.31
N ILE A 81 10.01 -11.93 8.86
CA ILE A 81 8.84 -11.73 9.74
C ILE A 81 8.64 -12.93 10.66
N ASP A 82 8.62 -14.14 10.10
CA ASP A 82 8.41 -15.37 10.85
C ASP A 82 9.49 -15.58 11.93
N LYS A 83 10.76 -15.33 11.58
CA LYS A 83 11.90 -15.42 12.50
C LYS A 83 11.91 -14.31 13.54
N PHE A 84 11.46 -13.10 13.22
CA PHE A 84 11.30 -12.04 14.21
C PHE A 84 10.26 -12.45 15.27
N GLU A 85 9.08 -12.91 14.84
CA GLU A 85 8.02 -13.37 15.76
C GLU A 85 8.26 -14.76 16.37
N SER A 86 9.38 -15.42 16.06
CA SER A 86 9.83 -16.64 16.74
C SER A 86 10.66 -16.36 18.00
N TYR A 87 10.97 -15.09 18.29
CA TYR A 87 11.65 -14.71 19.52
C TYR A 87 10.85 -15.18 20.75
N ALA A 88 11.48 -16.02 21.57
CA ALA A 88 10.92 -16.55 22.81
C ALA A 88 12.03 -16.71 23.85
N LYS A 89 12.11 -15.77 24.81
CA LYS A 89 13.12 -15.81 25.89
C LYS A 89 12.54 -15.20 27.16
N ASN A 90 12.74 -15.86 28.32
CA ASN A 90 12.28 -15.38 29.63
C ASN A 90 10.80 -14.95 29.62
N ASP A 91 9.90 -15.82 29.16
CA ASP A 91 8.48 -15.52 28.98
C ASP A 91 8.20 -14.26 28.13
N SER A 92 9.12 -13.88 27.25
CA SER A 92 8.98 -12.69 26.39
C SER A 92 8.83 -13.07 24.92
N GLY A 93 8.04 -12.29 24.18
CA GLY A 93 7.82 -12.49 22.75
C GLY A 93 7.66 -11.19 21.97
N ILE A 94 7.95 -11.22 20.67
CA ILE A 94 7.76 -10.10 19.74
C ILE A 94 6.40 -10.23 19.06
N ARG A 95 5.64 -9.14 18.98
CA ARG A 95 4.42 -9.06 18.15
C ARG A 95 4.50 -7.85 17.24
N ILE A 96 4.44 -8.09 15.93
CA ILE A 96 4.56 -7.03 14.93
C ILE A 96 3.24 -6.27 14.82
N ALA A 97 3.33 -4.95 14.88
CA ALA A 97 2.20 -4.04 14.78
C ALA A 97 2.05 -3.48 13.37
N ALA A 98 3.16 -3.19 12.67
CA ALA A 98 3.16 -2.70 11.30
C ALA A 98 4.50 -2.97 10.60
N ILE A 99 4.46 -3.07 9.28
CA ILE A 99 5.62 -3.17 8.39
C ILE A 99 5.49 -2.12 7.32
N ASN A 100 6.55 -1.33 7.13
CA ASN A 100 6.69 -0.33 6.08
C ASN A 100 7.88 -0.71 5.19
N LEU A 101 7.68 -0.73 3.89
CA LEU A 101 8.69 -1.01 2.88
C LEU A 101 8.75 0.18 1.92
N SER A 102 9.97 0.59 1.58
CA SER A 102 10.22 1.62 0.58
C SER A 102 11.42 1.25 -0.27
N VAL A 103 11.27 1.33 -1.59
CA VAL A 103 12.38 1.14 -2.54
C VAL A 103 13.28 2.37 -2.48
N THR A 104 14.56 2.14 -2.27
CA THR A 104 15.57 3.20 -2.24
C THR A 104 16.03 3.54 -3.66
N ALA A 105 16.69 4.68 -3.82
CA ALA A 105 17.37 5.02 -5.08
C ALA A 105 18.67 4.21 -5.29
N GLU A 106 19.09 3.43 -4.29
CA GLU A 106 20.31 2.65 -4.32
C GLU A 106 20.05 1.22 -4.81
N VAL A 107 21.08 0.64 -5.41
CA VAL A 107 21.06 -0.74 -5.88
C VAL A 107 22.28 -1.47 -5.33
N ARG A 108 22.11 -2.76 -5.07
CA ARG A 108 23.21 -3.60 -4.59
C ARG A 108 24.31 -3.69 -5.65
N ALA A 109 25.56 -3.49 -5.23
CA ALA A 109 26.69 -3.44 -6.16
C ALA A 109 26.92 -4.76 -6.92
N SER A 110 26.62 -5.91 -6.32
CA SER A 110 26.90 -7.24 -6.90
C SER A 110 25.96 -7.64 -8.03
N ASP A 111 24.67 -7.32 -7.93
CA ASP A 111 23.65 -7.78 -8.88
C ASP A 111 22.68 -6.67 -9.34
N ARG A 112 22.92 -5.43 -8.93
CA ARG A 112 22.14 -4.24 -9.31
C ARG A 112 20.66 -4.31 -8.93
N LYS A 113 20.27 -5.23 -8.05
CA LYS A 113 18.92 -5.30 -7.49
C LYS A 113 18.62 -4.10 -6.62
N SER A 114 17.36 -3.68 -6.64
CA SER A 114 16.86 -2.57 -5.84
C SER A 114 17.04 -2.85 -4.35
N LEU A 115 17.58 -1.88 -3.61
CA LEU A 115 17.62 -1.96 -2.15
C LEU A 115 16.27 -1.52 -1.59
N ILE A 116 15.72 -2.33 -0.68
CA ILE A 116 14.44 -2.10 -0.01
C ILE A 116 14.74 -1.72 1.44
N GLY A 117 14.33 -0.52 1.85
CA GLY A 117 14.29 -0.12 3.25
C GLY A 117 13.04 -0.70 3.92
N ALA A 118 13.23 -1.39 5.05
CA ALA A 118 12.16 -1.94 5.87
C ALA A 118 12.17 -1.32 7.26
N SER A 119 11.05 -0.75 7.66
CA SER A 119 10.75 -0.39 9.05
C SER A 119 9.70 -1.36 9.60
N ILE A 120 10.03 -2.05 10.69
CA ILE A 120 9.12 -2.95 11.38
C ILE A 120 8.84 -2.37 12.77
N VAL A 121 7.57 -2.00 12.99
CA VAL A 121 7.05 -1.58 14.28
C VAL A 121 6.53 -2.80 14.99
N PHE A 122 6.98 -3.04 16.22
CA PHE A 122 6.59 -4.19 17.02
C PHE A 122 6.46 -3.82 18.51
N SER A 123 5.92 -4.75 19.29
CA SER A 123 5.97 -4.72 20.74
C SER A 123 6.77 -5.91 21.25
N LEU A 124 7.78 -5.66 22.08
CA LEU A 124 8.32 -6.69 22.96
C LEU A 124 7.41 -6.82 24.17
N ILE A 125 6.93 -8.02 24.41
CA ILE A 125 5.96 -8.35 25.44
C ILE A 125 6.68 -9.23 26.44
N GLN A 126 6.96 -8.72 27.64
CA GLN A 126 7.61 -9.48 28.72
C GLN A 126 6.55 -10.11 29.63
N SER A 127 5.90 -11.16 29.12
CA SER A 127 4.87 -11.92 29.81
C SER A 127 4.46 -13.13 29.00
N LYS A 128 4.06 -14.22 29.66
CA LYS A 128 3.38 -15.37 29.03
C LYS A 128 2.12 -15.00 28.25
N ALA A 129 1.58 -13.79 28.44
CA ALA A 129 0.52 -13.25 27.60
C ALA A 129 0.94 -13.13 26.13
N ALA A 130 2.24 -13.00 25.83
CA ALA A 130 2.76 -12.97 24.46
C ALA A 130 2.24 -14.16 23.65
N ASP A 131 2.30 -15.37 24.19
CA ASP A 131 1.90 -16.62 23.51
C ASP A 131 0.43 -16.65 23.08
N LYS A 132 -0.43 -15.85 23.75
CA LYS A 132 -1.85 -15.75 23.46
C LYS A 132 -2.18 -14.69 22.42
N LEU A 133 -1.24 -13.78 22.13
CA LEU A 133 -1.46 -12.70 21.17
C LEU A 133 -1.21 -13.20 19.75
N PRO A 134 -2.07 -12.83 18.80
CA PRO A 134 -1.96 -13.27 17.42
C PRO A 134 -0.65 -12.77 16.82
N LYS A 135 -0.02 -13.64 16.04
CA LYS A 135 1.09 -13.26 15.15
C LYS A 135 0.59 -12.40 13.99
N PHE A 136 1.51 -11.71 13.35
CA PHE A 136 1.24 -10.89 12.20
C PHE A 136 0.79 -11.75 11.00
N ASP A 137 -0.35 -11.39 10.42
CA ASP A 137 -0.87 -12.07 9.23
C ASP A 137 -0.20 -11.54 7.96
N ALA A 138 0.83 -12.26 7.52
CA ALA A 138 1.65 -11.91 6.37
C ALA A 138 1.11 -12.45 5.03
N LYS A 139 -0.03 -13.15 5.00
CA LYS A 139 -0.53 -13.80 3.77
C LYS A 139 -0.78 -12.81 2.63
N LEU A 140 -1.55 -11.76 2.89
CA LEU A 140 -1.83 -10.73 1.88
C LEU A 140 -0.55 -10.00 1.44
N LEU A 141 0.39 -9.81 2.36
CA LEU A 141 1.68 -9.20 2.06
C LEU A 141 2.48 -10.07 1.08
N ALA A 142 2.48 -11.39 1.25
CA ALA A 142 3.09 -12.33 0.31
C ALA A 142 2.43 -12.27 -1.08
N GLU A 143 1.10 -12.26 -1.15
CA GLU A 143 0.35 -12.14 -2.42
C GLU A 143 0.69 -10.85 -3.18
N ILE A 144 0.77 -9.73 -2.47
CA ILE A 144 1.14 -8.43 -3.03
C ILE A 144 2.56 -8.47 -3.62
N ILE A 145 3.52 -9.02 -2.88
CA ILE A 145 4.93 -9.11 -3.30
C ILE A 145 5.07 -10.07 -4.49
N ASN A 146 4.33 -11.17 -4.51
CA ASN A 146 4.34 -12.12 -5.62
C ASN A 146 3.76 -11.52 -6.92
N PHE A 147 2.78 -10.61 -6.81
CA PHE A 147 2.16 -9.99 -7.98
C PHE A 147 3.03 -8.89 -8.60
N ALA A 148 3.48 -7.92 -7.81
CA ALA A 148 4.14 -6.72 -8.32
C ALA A 148 5.65 -6.67 -7.99
N GLY A 149 6.10 -7.30 -6.90
CA GLY A 149 7.49 -7.19 -6.47
C GLY A 149 7.95 -5.73 -6.26
N PHE A 150 9.27 -5.53 -6.25
CA PHE A 150 9.90 -4.22 -6.02
C PHE A 150 10.94 -3.85 -7.09
N GLU A 151 11.20 -4.73 -8.04
CA GLU A 151 12.15 -4.44 -9.11
C GLU A 151 11.46 -3.60 -10.17
N ALA A 152 12.08 -2.48 -10.54
CA ALA A 152 11.54 -1.62 -11.57
C ALA A 152 11.50 -2.37 -12.92
N ALA A 153 10.35 -2.31 -13.60
CA ALA A 153 10.19 -2.89 -14.93
C ALA A 153 10.86 -2.09 -16.05
N VAL A 154 11.72 -1.14 -15.71
CA VAL A 154 12.39 -0.25 -16.65
C VAL A 154 13.86 -0.18 -16.31
N SER A 155 14.72 -0.43 -17.30
CA SER A 155 16.16 -0.27 -17.17
C SER A 155 16.71 0.42 -18.40
N LYS A 156 17.50 1.50 -18.19
CA LYS A 156 18.15 2.25 -19.27
C LYS A 156 17.22 2.72 -20.40
N GLY A 157 15.97 3.03 -20.06
CA GLY A 157 14.97 3.50 -21.03
C GLY A 157 14.30 2.39 -21.83
N GLU A 158 14.48 1.12 -21.45
CA GLU A 158 13.79 -0.03 -22.02
C GLU A 158 12.92 -0.73 -20.97
N GLN A 159 11.76 -1.23 -21.40
CA GLN A 159 10.91 -2.09 -20.58
C GLN A 159 11.57 -3.46 -20.42
N ILE A 160 11.53 -4.00 -19.21
CA ILE A 160 12.00 -5.34 -18.89
C ILE A 160 10.84 -6.32 -19.11
N ASP A 161 11.06 -7.33 -19.94
CA ASP A 161 10.06 -8.36 -20.21
C ASP A 161 9.65 -9.11 -18.93
N GLY A 162 8.34 -9.33 -18.78
CA GLY A 162 7.76 -10.14 -17.71
C GLY A 162 7.51 -9.42 -16.38
N ILE A 163 7.73 -8.10 -16.33
CA ILE A 163 7.34 -7.27 -15.18
C ILE A 163 6.44 -6.14 -15.70
N ASP A 164 5.15 -6.20 -15.42
CA ASP A 164 4.20 -5.19 -15.90
C ASP A 164 3.78 -4.19 -14.82
N CYS A 165 4.10 -4.50 -13.55
CA CYS A 165 3.75 -3.74 -12.38
C CYS A 165 4.84 -3.90 -11.31
N TRP A 166 5.18 -2.82 -10.60
CA TRP A 166 6.12 -2.88 -9.48
C TRP A 166 5.78 -1.90 -8.37
N LEU A 167 6.16 -2.23 -7.14
CA LEU A 167 5.93 -1.42 -5.96
C LEU A 167 7.11 -0.51 -5.67
N THR A 168 6.82 0.67 -5.11
CA THR A 168 7.83 1.54 -4.51
C THR A 168 7.61 1.74 -3.03
N ASN A 169 6.37 1.68 -2.56
CA ASN A 169 6.03 1.75 -1.15
C ASN A 169 4.95 0.73 -0.82
N LEU A 170 5.05 0.11 0.35
CA LEU A 170 4.08 -0.82 0.87
C LEU A 170 4.04 -0.75 2.39
N ARG A 171 2.87 -0.48 2.95
CA ARG A 171 2.61 -0.54 4.38
C ARG A 171 1.55 -1.59 4.67
N ARG A 172 1.80 -2.42 5.68
CA ARG A 172 0.87 -3.41 6.22
C ARG A 172 0.77 -3.25 7.73
N ASP A 173 -0.43 -2.95 8.21
CA ASP A 173 -0.74 -2.90 9.64
C ASP A 173 -1.24 -4.28 10.13
N SER A 174 -1.07 -4.56 11.42
CA SER A 174 -1.56 -5.76 12.11
C SER A 174 -3.08 -5.86 12.19
N ASP A 175 -3.78 -4.72 12.10
CA ASP A 175 -5.24 -4.67 11.89
C ASP A 175 -5.66 -4.95 10.44
N LYS A 176 -4.70 -5.43 9.64
CA LYS A 176 -4.84 -5.86 8.28
C LYS A 176 -5.18 -4.75 7.27
N ARG A 177 -4.98 -3.47 7.60
CA ARG A 177 -5.01 -2.42 6.58
C ARG A 177 -3.70 -2.42 5.80
N THR A 178 -3.81 -2.17 4.50
CA THR A 178 -2.65 -2.08 3.61
C THR A 178 -2.76 -0.84 2.74
N MET A 179 -1.63 -0.17 2.56
CA MET A 179 -1.48 0.94 1.62
C MET A 179 -0.27 0.66 0.75
N LEU A 180 -0.41 0.87 -0.56
CA LEU A 180 0.68 0.64 -1.49
C LEU A 180 0.72 1.72 -2.57
N THR A 181 1.93 1.96 -3.05
CA THR A 181 2.22 2.83 -4.19
C THR A 181 3.09 2.06 -5.16
N GLY A 182 2.72 2.07 -6.42
CA GLY A 182 3.45 1.37 -7.47
C GLY A 182 3.39 2.08 -8.81
N TYR A 183 3.99 1.44 -9.80
CA TYR A 183 3.91 1.82 -11.21
C TYR A 183 3.45 0.63 -12.04
N SER A 184 2.80 0.92 -13.15
CA SER A 184 2.35 -0.04 -14.15
C SER A 184 2.42 0.61 -15.54
N PHE A 185 2.58 -0.18 -16.60
CA PHE A 185 2.52 0.38 -17.96
C PHE A 185 1.11 0.72 -18.41
N ASP A 186 0.11 0.05 -17.84
CA ASP A 186 -1.29 0.23 -18.21
C ASP A 186 -2.23 0.10 -17.01
N ILE A 187 -3.45 0.60 -17.20
CA ILE A 187 -4.48 0.68 -16.16
C ILE A 187 -5.15 -0.68 -15.94
N SER A 188 -5.22 -1.51 -16.98
CA SER A 188 -5.81 -2.85 -16.89
C SER A 188 -5.00 -3.75 -15.95
N THR A 189 -3.68 -3.62 -15.95
CA THR A 189 -2.78 -4.31 -15.03
C THR A 189 -3.03 -3.86 -13.59
N ILE A 190 -3.29 -2.56 -13.34
CA ILE A 190 -3.62 -2.03 -12.01
C ILE A 190 -4.98 -2.57 -11.52
N THR A 191 -6.01 -2.59 -12.37
CA THR A 191 -7.34 -3.08 -12.00
C THR A 191 -7.38 -4.60 -11.85
N ASN A 192 -6.61 -5.34 -12.67
CA ASN A 192 -6.40 -6.78 -12.51
C ASN A 192 -5.67 -7.11 -11.21
N PHE A 193 -4.68 -6.31 -10.82
CA PHE A 193 -4.01 -6.45 -9.53
C PHE A 193 -5.00 -6.32 -8.37
N ALA A 194 -5.77 -5.22 -8.33
CA ALA A 194 -6.80 -5.00 -7.31
C ALA A 194 -7.82 -6.15 -7.27
N THR A 195 -8.26 -6.62 -8.45
CA THR A 195 -9.18 -7.76 -8.57
C THR A 195 -8.56 -9.06 -8.03
N GLY A 196 -7.28 -9.30 -8.30
CA GLY A 196 -6.53 -10.44 -7.79
C GLY A 196 -6.48 -10.45 -6.25
N LEU A 197 -6.22 -9.30 -5.64
CA LEU A 197 -6.21 -9.16 -4.18
C LEU A 197 -7.57 -9.45 -3.54
N MET A 198 -8.67 -8.98 -4.15
CA MET A 198 -10.03 -9.27 -3.70
C MET A 198 -10.39 -10.76 -3.82
N LYS A 199 -9.79 -11.49 -4.77
CA LYS A 199 -9.97 -12.93 -4.95
C LYS A 199 -9.11 -13.76 -3.99
N ALA A 200 -7.89 -13.30 -3.69
CA ALA A 200 -6.95 -14.01 -2.82
C ALA A 200 -7.43 -14.10 -1.37
N GLN A 201 -8.20 -13.10 -0.91
CA GLN A 201 -8.72 -13.07 0.45
C GLN A 201 -10.18 -12.61 0.47
N GLN A 202 -11.08 -13.52 0.86
CA GLN A 202 -12.50 -13.22 0.99
C GLN A 202 -12.73 -12.10 2.01
N GLY A 203 -13.63 -11.17 1.69
CA GLY A 203 -13.95 -10.02 2.55
C GLY A 203 -12.93 -8.88 2.46
N THR A 204 -11.96 -8.97 1.54
CA THR A 204 -11.02 -7.89 1.26
C THR A 204 -11.54 -6.98 0.16
N GLU A 205 -11.52 -5.67 0.42
CA GLU A 205 -11.75 -4.65 -0.58
C GLU A 205 -10.42 -3.99 -0.96
N ALA A 206 -10.06 -4.06 -2.24
CA ALA A 206 -8.96 -3.31 -2.81
C ALA A 206 -9.53 -2.08 -3.54
N PHE A 207 -9.06 -0.90 -3.15
CA PHE A 207 -9.55 0.38 -3.64
C PHE A 207 -8.41 1.20 -4.25
N ILE A 208 -8.53 1.51 -5.54
CA ILE A 208 -7.57 2.36 -6.25
C ILE A 208 -7.90 3.81 -5.86
N ASN A 209 -7.00 4.43 -5.10
CA ASN A 209 -7.17 5.81 -4.63
C ASN A 209 -6.82 6.82 -5.73
N SER A 210 -5.76 6.52 -6.49
CA SER A 210 -5.28 7.39 -7.56
C SER A 210 -4.54 6.59 -8.63
N VAL A 211 -4.61 7.11 -9.86
CA VAL A 211 -3.76 6.74 -10.98
C VAL A 211 -3.30 8.04 -11.62
N SER A 212 -2.02 8.21 -11.90
CA SER A 212 -1.48 9.39 -12.58
C SER A 212 -0.42 8.98 -13.58
N ARG A 213 -0.49 9.55 -14.77
CA ARG A 213 0.56 9.42 -15.77
C ARG A 213 1.85 10.00 -15.21
N SER A 214 2.93 9.30 -15.50
CA SER A 214 4.27 9.64 -15.08
C SER A 214 5.26 9.16 -16.13
N THR A 215 6.53 9.45 -15.89
CA THR A 215 7.63 8.94 -16.71
C THR A 215 8.64 8.31 -15.77
N TYR A 216 9.00 7.06 -16.02
CA TYR A 216 10.05 6.37 -15.28
C TYR A 216 11.21 6.08 -16.23
N SER A 217 12.36 6.69 -15.99
CA SER A 217 13.55 6.57 -16.85
C SER A 217 13.27 6.83 -18.34
N GLY A 218 12.40 7.78 -18.67
CA GLY A 218 12.03 8.13 -20.04
C GLY A 218 10.88 7.32 -20.64
N ILE A 219 10.38 6.29 -19.95
CA ILE A 219 9.24 5.49 -20.41
C ILE A 219 7.94 5.98 -19.75
N PRO A 220 6.87 6.24 -20.52
CA PRO A 220 5.55 6.53 -19.97
C PRO A 220 5.02 5.38 -19.12
N VAL A 221 4.57 5.68 -17.91
CA VAL A 221 4.01 4.72 -16.95
C VAL A 221 2.86 5.38 -16.19
N PHE A 222 2.05 4.58 -15.52
CA PHE A 222 1.06 5.04 -14.56
C PHE A 222 1.56 4.77 -13.15
N ARG A 223 1.73 5.83 -12.35
CA ARG A 223 1.85 5.71 -10.90
C ARG A 223 0.46 5.49 -10.32
N PHE A 224 0.33 4.59 -9.35
CA PHE A 224 -0.93 4.35 -8.67
C PHE A 224 -0.76 4.25 -7.16
N ASP A 225 -1.77 4.70 -6.42
CA ASP A 225 -1.90 4.49 -4.99
C ASP A 225 -3.15 3.63 -4.72
N MET A 226 -3.02 2.59 -3.91
CA MET A 226 -4.11 1.67 -3.57
C MET A 226 -4.19 1.44 -2.07
N SER A 227 -5.41 1.35 -1.56
CA SER A 227 -5.68 0.90 -0.20
C SER A 227 -6.38 -0.45 -0.24
N VAL A 228 -6.03 -1.33 0.69
CA VAL A 228 -6.65 -2.65 0.82
C VAL A 228 -7.09 -2.83 2.26
N VAL A 229 -8.38 -3.04 2.45
CA VAL A 229 -9.02 -3.10 3.77
C VAL A 229 -9.90 -4.34 3.84
N PRO A 230 -9.66 -5.24 4.80
CA PRO A 230 -10.51 -6.40 5.01
C PRO A 230 -11.70 -6.07 5.90
N ASP A 231 -12.68 -6.96 5.85
CA ASP A 231 -13.83 -7.02 6.76
C ASP A 231 -14.67 -5.72 6.72
N ARG A 232 -14.72 -5.03 5.58
CA ARG A 232 -15.57 -3.84 5.42
C ARG A 232 -17.05 -4.23 5.46
N GLU A 233 -17.82 -3.51 6.28
CA GLU A 233 -19.28 -3.71 6.41
C GLU A 233 -20.03 -3.51 5.09
N LYS A 234 -19.53 -2.60 4.24
CA LYS A 234 -20.05 -2.34 2.90
C LYS A 234 -18.90 -2.46 1.90
N MET A 235 -19.04 -3.40 0.98
CA MET A 235 -18.14 -3.59 -0.15
C MET A 235 -18.73 -2.94 -1.40
N LEU A 236 -17.86 -2.40 -2.25
CA LEU A 236 -18.27 -1.96 -3.58
C LEU A 236 -18.74 -3.16 -4.40
N PRO A 237 -19.81 -2.99 -5.21
CA PRO A 237 -20.31 -4.08 -6.02
C PRO A 237 -19.27 -4.59 -7.02
N ALA A 238 -19.41 -5.87 -7.38
CA ALA A 238 -18.62 -6.45 -8.45
C ALA A 238 -18.71 -5.61 -9.73
N GLY A 239 -17.58 -5.44 -10.43
CA GLY A 239 -17.51 -4.61 -11.64
C GLY A 239 -17.11 -3.15 -11.41
N PHE A 240 -17.01 -2.67 -10.15
CA PHE A 240 -16.52 -1.30 -9.90
C PHE A 240 -15.12 -1.05 -10.50
N LEU A 241 -14.19 -2.00 -10.37
CA LEU A 241 -12.86 -1.84 -10.98
C LEU A 241 -12.91 -1.79 -12.51
N ASN A 242 -13.91 -2.44 -13.13
CA ASN A 242 -14.13 -2.38 -14.59
C ASN A 242 -14.58 -0.99 -15.00
N ILE A 243 -15.50 -0.36 -14.24
CA ILE A 243 -15.95 0.99 -14.59
C ILE A 243 -14.83 2.02 -14.48
N LEU A 244 -13.93 1.87 -13.50
CA LEU A 244 -12.75 2.74 -13.41
C LEU A 244 -11.82 2.55 -14.61
N ALA A 245 -11.60 1.30 -15.06
CA ALA A 245 -10.81 1.03 -16.26
C ALA A 245 -11.44 1.64 -17.52
N GLU A 246 -12.77 1.52 -17.67
CA GLU A 246 -13.51 2.08 -18.80
C GLU A 246 -13.47 3.62 -18.82
N ILE A 247 -13.67 4.27 -17.67
CA ILE A 247 -13.53 5.73 -17.52
C ILE A 247 -12.11 6.17 -17.92
N ALA A 248 -11.10 5.47 -17.42
CA ALA A 248 -9.72 5.80 -17.69
C ALA A 248 -9.35 5.60 -19.18
N THR A 249 -9.91 4.55 -19.81
CA THR A 249 -9.77 4.29 -21.25
C THR A 249 -10.48 5.38 -22.08
N ALA A 250 -11.67 5.80 -21.67
CA ALA A 250 -12.41 6.88 -22.32
C ALA A 250 -11.67 8.23 -22.21
N ALA A 251 -11.04 8.51 -21.06
CA ALA A 251 -10.24 9.71 -20.85
C ALA A 251 -8.96 9.74 -21.71
N GLY A 252 -8.38 8.57 -22.02
CA GLY A 252 -7.27 8.43 -22.97
C GLY A 252 -7.70 8.13 -24.41
N SER A 253 -8.98 8.32 -24.75
CA SER A 253 -9.49 8.07 -26.10
C SER A 253 -9.18 9.24 -27.05
N THR A 254 -9.66 9.16 -28.29
CA THR A 254 -9.36 10.08 -29.42
C THR A 254 -9.04 11.50 -28.98
N GLY A 255 -7.78 11.88 -29.20
CA GLY A 255 -7.30 13.24 -29.01
C GLY A 255 -6.80 13.60 -27.64
N GLY A 256 -6.70 12.69 -26.67
CA GLY A 256 -6.14 13.02 -25.35
C GLY A 256 -5.46 11.85 -24.67
N ALA A 257 -4.69 12.14 -23.63
CA ALA A 257 -4.09 11.14 -22.75
C ALA A 257 -4.63 11.33 -21.33
N LEU A 258 -4.92 10.23 -20.63
CA LEU A 258 -5.23 10.32 -19.21
C LEU A 258 -4.02 10.91 -18.48
N GLY A 259 -4.19 12.09 -17.86
CA GLY A 259 -3.21 12.70 -16.97
C GLY A 259 -3.34 12.13 -15.56
N ALA A 260 -4.54 12.20 -14.99
CA ALA A 260 -4.81 11.61 -13.68
C ALA A 260 -6.26 11.15 -13.50
N LEU A 261 -6.45 10.15 -12.66
CA LEU A 261 -7.72 9.69 -12.12
C LEU A 261 -7.58 9.64 -10.60
N ARG A 262 -8.38 10.41 -9.87
CA ARG A 262 -8.40 10.40 -8.39
C ARG A 262 -9.78 10.00 -7.91
N VAL A 263 -9.84 8.96 -7.11
CA VAL A 263 -11.10 8.35 -6.68
C VAL A 263 -11.29 8.62 -5.19
N SER A 264 -12.38 9.29 -4.85
CA SER A 264 -12.73 9.59 -3.46
C SER A 264 -13.34 8.36 -2.77
N PRO A 265 -13.27 8.25 -1.44
CA PRO A 265 -13.98 7.20 -0.71
C PRO A 265 -15.48 7.17 -1.04
N PRO A 266 -16.13 5.98 -1.04
CA PRO A 266 -17.54 5.87 -1.36
C PRO A 266 -18.43 6.52 -0.31
N ILE A 267 -19.48 7.20 -0.80
CA ILE A 267 -20.57 7.76 0.00
C ILE A 267 -21.73 6.78 -0.04
N TYR A 268 -21.99 6.11 1.08
CA TYR A 268 -23.10 5.15 1.19
C TYR A 268 -24.39 5.85 1.61
N LEU A 269 -25.41 5.70 0.77
CA LEU A 269 -26.79 6.13 1.01
C LEU A 269 -27.64 4.88 1.27
N GLU A 270 -28.94 5.06 1.55
CA GLU A 270 -29.81 3.98 2.06
C GLU A 270 -29.81 2.71 1.18
N ASN A 271 -29.96 2.88 -0.15
CA ASN A 271 -29.97 1.76 -1.13
C ASN A 271 -29.02 1.99 -2.32
N LYS A 272 -28.10 2.96 -2.21
CA LYS A 272 -27.18 3.31 -3.30
C LYS A 272 -25.86 3.80 -2.74
N PHE A 273 -24.83 3.82 -3.58
CA PHE A 273 -23.57 4.46 -3.27
C PHE A 273 -23.22 5.47 -4.37
N GLU A 274 -22.42 6.46 -4.00
CA GLU A 274 -21.91 7.48 -4.90
C GLU A 274 -20.40 7.64 -4.66
N ILE A 275 -19.61 7.68 -5.73
CA ILE A 275 -18.16 7.80 -5.67
C ILE A 275 -17.74 8.94 -6.58
N PRO A 276 -17.34 10.09 -6.01
CA PRO A 276 -16.71 11.16 -6.77
C PRO A 276 -15.37 10.70 -7.34
N ALA A 277 -15.17 10.91 -8.64
CA ALA A 277 -13.91 10.68 -9.32
C ALA A 277 -13.53 11.92 -10.12
N GLU A 278 -12.32 12.40 -9.89
CA GLU A 278 -11.72 13.51 -10.64
C GLU A 278 -10.84 12.93 -11.75
N ILE A 279 -10.97 13.50 -12.94
CA ILE A 279 -10.30 13.05 -14.15
C ILE A 279 -9.59 14.26 -14.76
N SER A 280 -8.30 14.11 -15.04
CA SER A 280 -7.51 15.04 -15.85
C SER A 280 -7.12 14.37 -17.17
N VAL A 281 -7.22 15.14 -18.25
CA VAL A 281 -6.83 14.76 -19.61
C VAL A 281 -5.79 15.75 -20.10
N GLU A 282 -4.64 15.22 -20.51
CA GLU A 282 -3.49 15.94 -21.03
C GLU A 282 -3.34 15.70 -22.54
N ASP A 283 -2.42 16.44 -23.17
CA ASP A 283 -2.06 16.28 -24.59
C ASP A 283 -3.26 16.32 -25.55
N LEU A 284 -4.22 17.20 -25.26
CA LEU A 284 -5.41 17.37 -26.07
C LEU A 284 -5.08 17.84 -27.48
N ILE A 285 -5.61 17.13 -28.48
CA ILE A 285 -5.57 17.46 -29.90
C ILE A 285 -6.90 18.16 -30.22
N ASP A 286 -6.82 19.36 -30.80
CA ASP A 286 -7.97 20.16 -31.24
C ASP A 286 -9.03 20.38 -30.14
N ASP A 287 -10.30 20.58 -30.54
CA ASP A 287 -11.46 20.77 -29.64
C ASP A 287 -12.10 19.41 -29.25
N GLU A 288 -11.30 18.38 -28.99
CA GLU A 288 -11.82 17.03 -28.68
C GLU A 288 -12.28 16.83 -27.23
N TRP A 289 -12.12 17.85 -26.37
CA TRP A 289 -12.53 17.80 -24.96
C TRP A 289 -14.00 17.38 -24.78
N GLU A 290 -14.93 17.98 -25.53
CA GLU A 290 -16.36 17.65 -25.45
C GLU A 290 -16.66 16.20 -25.86
N LYS A 291 -15.88 15.64 -26.81
CA LYS A 291 -15.99 14.24 -27.23
C LYS A 291 -15.51 13.31 -26.12
N ILE A 292 -14.41 13.64 -25.46
CA ILE A 292 -13.86 12.85 -24.34
C ILE A 292 -14.81 12.90 -23.14
N GLN A 293 -15.35 14.07 -22.79
CA GLN A 293 -16.39 14.19 -21.77
C GLN A 293 -17.60 13.31 -22.11
N SER A 294 -18.07 13.37 -23.36
CA SER A 294 -19.19 12.54 -23.82
C SER A 294 -18.88 11.05 -23.73
N ALA A 295 -17.65 10.63 -24.06
CA ALA A 295 -17.21 9.24 -23.94
C ALA A 295 -17.17 8.78 -22.47
N ILE A 296 -16.63 9.59 -21.56
CA ILE A 296 -16.59 9.31 -20.12
C ILE A 296 -18.01 9.17 -19.55
N LEU A 297 -18.91 10.09 -19.91
CA LEU A 297 -20.30 10.08 -19.44
C LEU A 297 -21.14 8.96 -20.08
N ALA A 298 -20.71 8.44 -21.23
CA ALA A 298 -21.33 7.29 -21.87
C ALA A 298 -20.91 5.95 -21.26
N VAL A 299 -19.86 5.92 -20.41
CA VAL A 299 -19.43 4.71 -19.72
C VAL A 299 -20.56 4.16 -18.86
N LYS A 300 -20.91 2.91 -19.11
CA LYS A 300 -21.94 2.16 -18.40
C LYS A 300 -21.48 0.71 -18.26
N ALA A 301 -21.38 0.25 -17.03
CA ALA A 301 -21.14 -1.14 -16.70
C ALA A 301 -22.22 -1.61 -15.71
N ASP A 302 -22.90 -2.72 -15.99
CA ASP A 302 -23.93 -3.32 -15.11
C ASP A 302 -24.90 -2.31 -14.46
N LYS A 303 -24.82 -2.16 -13.13
CA LYS A 303 -25.67 -1.33 -12.27
C LYS A 303 -25.11 0.07 -12.03
N PHE A 304 -24.04 0.43 -12.73
CA PHE A 304 -23.33 1.67 -12.50
C PHE A 304 -23.66 2.71 -13.57
N SER A 305 -23.67 3.97 -13.14
CA SER A 305 -23.86 5.14 -14.01
C SER A 305 -22.82 6.21 -13.70
N VAL A 306 -22.37 6.91 -14.74
CA VAL A 306 -21.46 8.05 -14.62
C VAL A 306 -22.25 9.33 -14.92
N SER A 307 -22.10 10.33 -14.08
CA SER A 307 -22.72 11.64 -14.26
C SER A 307 -21.74 12.75 -13.92
N MET A 308 -21.84 13.90 -14.59
CA MET A 308 -20.94 15.03 -14.33
C MET A 308 -21.32 15.75 -13.02
N ILE A 309 -20.33 16.06 -12.20
CA ILE A 309 -20.45 16.98 -11.05
C ILE A 309 -20.00 18.38 -11.47
N SER A 310 -18.80 18.49 -12.06
CA SER A 310 -18.24 19.74 -12.56
C SER A 310 -17.40 19.51 -13.81
N ASP A 311 -17.36 20.54 -14.65
CA ASP A 311 -16.33 20.74 -15.66
C ASP A 311 -15.48 21.92 -15.19
N ASP A 312 -14.24 21.64 -14.82
CA ASP A 312 -13.32 22.64 -14.30
C ASP A 312 -12.50 23.28 -15.45
N GLY A 313 -12.69 22.78 -16.68
CA GLY A 313 -12.02 23.25 -17.89
C GLY A 313 -10.51 23.02 -17.87
N LEU A 314 -9.77 23.84 -18.62
CA LEU A 314 -8.31 23.81 -18.67
C LEU A 314 -7.71 24.30 -17.35
N GLN A 315 -6.90 23.46 -16.72
CA GLN A 315 -6.16 23.74 -15.48
C GLN A 315 -4.66 23.44 -15.66
N GLU A 316 -3.87 23.69 -14.63
CA GLU A 316 -2.47 23.24 -14.57
C GLU A 316 -2.45 21.69 -14.59
N GLY A 317 -1.95 21.10 -15.68
CA GLY A 317 -1.99 19.64 -15.90
C GLY A 317 -3.14 19.13 -16.78
N GLY A 318 -3.72 19.98 -17.63
CA GLY A 318 -4.69 19.58 -18.66
C GLY A 318 -6.13 19.95 -18.35
N HIS A 319 -7.07 19.43 -19.14
CA HIS A 319 -8.50 19.62 -18.90
C HIS A 319 -8.96 18.71 -17.77
N ARG A 320 -9.82 19.24 -16.89
CA ARG A 320 -10.27 18.51 -15.71
C ARG A 320 -11.78 18.50 -15.61
N MET A 321 -12.32 17.35 -15.24
CA MET A 321 -13.72 17.19 -14.86
C MET A 321 -13.84 16.35 -13.61
N THR A 322 -14.90 16.59 -12.84
CA THR A 322 -15.29 15.72 -11.75
C THR A 322 -16.57 15.00 -12.14
N VAL A 323 -16.54 13.67 -12.07
CA VAL A 323 -17.71 12.80 -12.29
C VAL A 323 -18.13 12.12 -10.99
N LYS A 324 -19.36 11.63 -11.01
CA LYS A 324 -19.95 10.79 -9.98
C LYS A 324 -20.27 9.43 -10.56
N ILE A 325 -19.66 8.40 -9.99
CA ILE A 325 -19.99 7.00 -10.26
C ILE A 325 -21.05 6.58 -9.25
N SER A 326 -22.24 6.20 -9.71
CA SER A 326 -23.36 5.82 -8.84
C SER A 326 -23.82 4.41 -9.15
N GLY A 327 -24.22 3.65 -8.14
CA GLY A 327 -24.84 2.33 -8.32
C GLY A 327 -25.67 1.92 -7.12
N GLU A 328 -26.39 0.81 -7.26
CA GLU A 328 -27.16 0.19 -6.17
C GLU A 328 -26.25 -0.66 -5.27
N LEU A 329 -26.58 -0.74 -3.98
CA LEU A 329 -25.92 -1.60 -3.00
C LEU A 329 -26.48 -3.03 -3.00
#